data_AF-A0A9Q0MIR7-F1
#
_entry.id   AF-A0A9Q0MIR7-F1
#
_cell.length_a   1.000
_cell.length_b   1.000
_cell.length_c   1.000
_cell.angle_alpha   90.00
_cell.angle_beta   90.00
_cell.angle_gamma   90.00
#
_symmetry.space_group_name_H-M   'P 1'
#
loop_
_entity.id
_entity.type
_entity.pdbx_description
1 polymer ?
#
loop_
_entity_poly.entity_id
_entity_poly.type
_entity_poly.pdbx_seq_one_letter_code
_entity_poly.pdbx_strand_id
1 'polypeptide(L)'
;GTVIGLEFTYNNTNEFTVKTKKEVILSAGTIGTPQLLMLSGIGPGKQLKKLEIPLIKDLPVGRNLQDHVAVPLFFLLNKSTARTPLKLDIMDDIFNYAMHRTGVLGATGAGDMVAMINTTNSEYPDILLLHHVFRRDAIDIQFYLTVMGYNEMIGRVILDSNRDAHIGIVNVLLLNPKSEGKIKLRSADPNDKPKIYPNYLNHTDDIETLVRGIKYQVDYVNTETFKTSEAVLLRLPLLDCKDLEYQSDEYWKCYASYMSTSMYNPTSTAKMGPKSDKSSVVDPRLKVKGIKGLRVIDASVMPKVVSANINAAVVMIAEKGADFIKEDWKTAENEKKDEL
;
A
#
# COMPACT_ATOMS: atom_id res chain seq x y z
N GLY A 1 -21.01 -16.82 17.22
CA GLY A 1 -20.21 -18.06 17.19
C GLY A 1 -19.03 -17.94 18.14
N THR A 2 -18.31 -19.04 18.37
CA THR A 2 -17.04 -19.08 19.13
C THR A 2 -16.01 -19.78 18.26
N VAL A 3 -14.80 -19.22 18.15
CA VAL A 3 -13.71 -19.87 17.43
C VAL A 3 -13.12 -21.00 18.27
N ILE A 4 -12.93 -22.16 17.63
CA ILE A 4 -12.39 -23.37 18.27
C ILE A 4 -10.98 -23.73 17.78
N GLY A 5 -10.51 -23.11 16.70
CA GLY A 5 -9.25 -23.44 16.07
C GLY A 5 -9.10 -22.83 14.68
N LEU A 6 -8.10 -23.32 13.94
CA LEU A 6 -7.83 -23.00 12.55
C LEU A 6 -7.50 -24.27 11.77
N GLU A 7 -7.74 -24.24 10.47
CA GLU A 7 -7.37 -25.27 9.50
C GLU A 7 -6.35 -24.68 8.52
N PHE A 8 -5.33 -25.46 8.17
CA PHE A 8 -4.33 -25.04 7.19
C PHE A 8 -3.75 -26.22 6.42
N THR A 9 -3.23 -25.94 5.23
CA THR A 9 -2.51 -26.92 4.40
C THR A 9 -1.01 -26.64 4.46
N TYR A 10 -0.21 -27.66 4.74
CA TYR A 10 1.25 -27.61 4.69
C TYR A 10 1.76 -28.37 3.47
N ASN A 11 2.73 -27.79 2.74
CA ASN A 11 3.29 -28.33 1.50
C ASN A 11 2.23 -28.70 0.45
N ASN A 12 1.12 -27.95 0.39
CA ASN A 12 0.00 -28.14 -0.55
C ASN A 12 -0.64 -29.54 -0.53
N THR A 13 -0.41 -30.34 0.51
CA THR A 13 -0.80 -31.75 0.53
C THR A 13 -1.31 -32.22 1.89
N ASN A 14 -0.81 -31.66 2.99
CA ASN A 14 -1.14 -32.13 4.34
C ASN A 14 -2.08 -31.13 5.01
N GLU A 15 -3.31 -31.56 5.29
CA GLU A 15 -4.29 -30.76 6.01
C GLU A 15 -4.14 -30.95 7.53
N PHE A 16 -4.14 -29.83 8.26
CA PHE A 16 -4.00 -29.80 9.70
C PHE A 16 -5.13 -28.99 10.33
N THR A 17 -5.65 -29.49 11.46
CA THR A 17 -6.56 -28.73 12.33
C THR A 17 -5.88 -28.48 13.66
N VAL A 18 -5.77 -27.21 14.05
CA VAL A 18 -5.19 -26.80 15.33
C VAL A 18 -6.26 -26.15 16.19
N LYS A 19 -6.53 -26.73 17.37
CA LYS A 19 -7.50 -26.19 18.31
C LYS A 19 -6.89 -25.08 19.17
N THR A 20 -7.69 -24.09 19.53
CA THR A 20 -7.30 -23.04 20.50
C THR A 20 -8.05 -23.21 21.82
N LYS A 21 -7.38 -22.88 22.93
CA LYS A 21 -8.01 -22.81 24.26
C LYS A 21 -8.48 -21.39 24.63
N LYS A 22 -7.94 -20.37 23.95
CA LYS A 22 -8.11 -18.96 24.32
C LYS A 22 -8.71 -18.18 23.14
N GLU A 23 -7.87 -17.67 22.26
CA GLU A 23 -8.31 -16.95 21.06
C GLU A 23 -7.44 -17.30 19.84
N VAL A 24 -7.94 -16.94 18.66
CA VAL A 24 -7.19 -16.91 17.39
C VAL A 24 -6.96 -15.44 17.02
N ILE A 25 -5.74 -15.14 16.61
CA ILE A 25 -5.34 -13.83 16.12
C ILE A 25 -5.14 -13.93 14.61
N LEU A 26 -5.87 -13.11 13.87
CA LEU A 26 -5.77 -13.02 12.42
C LEU A 26 -4.93 -11.80 12.03
N SER A 27 -3.79 -12.06 11.40
CA SER A 27 -2.82 -11.04 10.95
C SER A 27 -2.37 -11.31 9.51
N ALA A 28 -3.31 -11.69 8.64
CA ALA A 28 -3.05 -12.05 7.24
C ALA A 28 -3.04 -10.83 6.30
N GLY A 29 -3.03 -9.62 6.87
CA GLY A 29 -2.97 -8.36 6.15
C GLY A 29 -4.30 -8.01 5.45
N THR A 30 -4.34 -6.82 4.87
CA THR A 30 -5.55 -6.23 4.27
C THR A 30 -6.21 -7.10 3.20
N ILE A 31 -5.47 -7.97 2.53
CA ILE A 31 -6.01 -8.86 1.48
C ILE A 31 -6.38 -10.23 2.06
N GLY A 32 -5.47 -10.86 2.81
CA GLY A 32 -5.67 -12.23 3.33
C GLY A 32 -6.70 -12.30 4.45
N THR A 33 -6.71 -11.32 5.36
CA THR A 33 -7.65 -11.28 6.49
C THR A 33 -9.12 -11.31 6.05
N PRO A 34 -9.61 -10.43 5.17
CA PRO A 34 -11.01 -10.51 4.75
C PRO A 34 -11.32 -11.78 3.96
N GLN A 35 -10.36 -12.35 3.21
CA GLN A 35 -10.54 -13.64 2.54
C GLN A 35 -10.79 -14.75 3.56
N LEU A 36 -9.91 -14.89 4.56
CA LEU A 36 -10.02 -15.91 5.60
C LEU A 36 -11.30 -15.78 6.43
N LEU A 37 -11.67 -14.55 6.82
CA LEU A 37 -12.95 -14.30 7.50
C LEU A 37 -14.15 -14.74 6.66
N MET A 38 -14.18 -14.36 5.38
CA MET A 38 -15.28 -14.71 4.48
C MET A 38 -15.37 -16.23 4.25
N LEU A 39 -14.24 -16.92 4.02
CA LEU A 39 -14.20 -18.38 3.91
C LEU A 39 -14.66 -19.09 5.19
N SER A 40 -14.41 -18.46 6.34
CA SER A 40 -14.88 -18.92 7.66
C SER A 40 -16.36 -18.58 7.94
N GLY A 41 -17.12 -18.12 6.94
CA GLY A 41 -18.55 -17.78 7.10
C GLY A 41 -18.81 -16.42 7.77
N ILE A 42 -17.80 -15.57 7.91
CA ILE A 42 -17.87 -14.24 8.54
C ILE A 42 -17.66 -13.16 7.47
N GLY A 43 -18.75 -12.53 7.02
CA GLY A 43 -18.68 -11.53 5.95
C GLY A 43 -20.02 -11.27 5.28
N PRO A 44 -20.04 -10.62 4.09
CA PRO A 44 -21.28 -10.17 3.48
C PRO A 44 -22.20 -11.33 3.10
N GLY A 45 -23.34 -11.47 3.78
CA GLY A 45 -24.19 -12.67 3.69
C GLY A 45 -24.67 -13.00 2.27
N LYS A 46 -24.99 -11.99 1.45
CA LYS A 46 -25.36 -12.18 0.03
C LYS A 46 -24.24 -12.82 -0.80
N GLN A 47 -22.99 -12.47 -0.53
CA GLN A 47 -21.84 -13.01 -1.25
C GLN A 47 -21.56 -14.45 -0.79
N LEU A 48 -21.56 -14.69 0.52
CA LEU A 48 -21.31 -16.02 1.07
C LEU A 48 -22.37 -17.04 0.60
N LYS A 49 -23.64 -16.66 0.62
CA LYS A 49 -24.74 -17.48 0.08
C LYS A 49 -24.54 -17.84 -1.40
N LYS A 50 -24.04 -16.91 -2.22
CA LYS A 50 -23.79 -17.15 -3.65
C LYS A 50 -22.68 -18.17 -3.89
N LEU A 51 -21.74 -18.29 -2.97
CA LEU A 51 -20.61 -19.22 -3.02
C LEU A 51 -20.84 -20.47 -2.16
N GLU A 52 -22.07 -20.66 -1.67
CA GLU A 52 -22.46 -21.81 -0.84
C GLU A 52 -21.66 -21.94 0.47
N ILE A 53 -21.10 -20.83 0.97
CA ILE A 53 -20.40 -20.76 2.24
C ILE A 53 -21.44 -20.54 3.36
N PRO A 54 -21.50 -21.39 4.40
CA PRO A 54 -22.42 -21.22 5.53
C PRO A 54 -22.20 -19.87 6.23
N LEU A 55 -23.28 -19.10 6.40
CA LEU A 55 -23.22 -17.81 7.07
C LEU A 55 -23.21 -17.99 8.59
N ILE A 56 -22.08 -17.66 9.24
CA ILE A 56 -21.97 -17.60 10.71
C ILE A 56 -22.31 -16.20 11.22
N LYS A 57 -21.80 -15.17 10.55
CA LYS A 57 -22.05 -13.78 10.94
C LYS A 57 -21.99 -12.86 9.72
N ASP A 58 -23.07 -12.12 9.50
CA ASP A 58 -23.11 -11.07 8.48
C ASP A 58 -22.37 -9.82 8.98
N LEU A 59 -21.24 -9.50 8.35
CA LEU A 59 -20.40 -8.34 8.62
C LEU A 59 -19.90 -7.74 7.31
N PRO A 60 -19.58 -6.43 7.26
CA PRO A 60 -19.10 -5.75 6.06
C PRO A 60 -17.62 -6.06 5.73
N VAL A 61 -17.17 -7.30 5.93
CA VAL A 61 -15.81 -7.76 5.65
C VAL A 61 -15.46 -7.55 4.17
N GLY A 62 -14.25 -7.04 3.93
CA GLY A 62 -13.74 -6.75 2.59
C GLY A 62 -14.27 -5.44 2.01
N ARG A 63 -15.04 -4.63 2.74
CA ARG A 63 -15.42 -3.26 2.34
C ARG A 63 -14.39 -2.24 2.83
N ASN A 64 -14.49 -1.00 2.37
CA ASN A 64 -13.62 0.09 2.80
C ASN A 64 -12.12 -0.20 2.54
N LEU A 65 -11.78 -0.85 1.41
CA LEU A 65 -10.37 -0.98 1.03
C LEU A 65 -9.85 0.42 0.71
N GLN A 66 -8.86 0.89 1.46
CA GLN A 66 -8.20 2.17 1.22
C GLN A 66 -6.72 1.93 0.94
N ASP A 67 -6.09 2.81 0.18
CA ASP A 67 -4.68 2.71 -0.20
C ASP A 67 -4.17 4.09 -0.62
N HIS A 68 -2.85 4.30 -0.55
CA HIS A 68 -2.23 5.48 -1.12
C HIS A 68 -1.98 5.25 -2.60
N VAL A 69 -2.75 5.95 -3.43
CA VAL A 69 -2.55 6.01 -4.88
C VAL A 69 -1.43 6.99 -5.18
N ALA A 70 -0.42 6.53 -5.91
CA ALA A 70 0.66 7.37 -6.42
C ALA A 70 0.47 7.66 -7.90
N VAL A 71 0.85 8.86 -8.33
CA VAL A 71 1.10 9.19 -9.73
C VAL A 71 2.60 9.47 -9.90
N PRO A 72 3.36 8.63 -10.61
CA PRO A 72 4.77 8.81 -10.83
C PRO A 72 5.02 9.87 -11.91
N LEU A 73 5.91 10.82 -11.64
CA LEU A 73 6.49 11.73 -12.63
C LEU A 73 7.94 11.35 -12.86
N PHE A 74 8.38 11.44 -14.11
CA PHE A 74 9.75 11.09 -14.52
C PHE A 74 10.45 12.32 -15.05
N PHE A 75 11.71 12.51 -14.71
CA PHE A 75 12.52 13.61 -15.22
C PHE A 75 13.95 13.14 -15.46
N LEU A 76 14.56 13.65 -16.51
CA LEU A 76 15.97 13.46 -16.81
C LEU A 76 16.78 14.39 -15.92
N LEU A 77 17.99 13.97 -15.56
CA LEU A 77 18.96 14.77 -14.80
C LEU A 77 20.36 14.57 -15.35
N ASN A 78 21.18 15.62 -15.28
CA ASN A 78 22.62 15.59 -15.47
C ASN A 78 23.05 14.98 -16.82
N LYS A 79 22.28 15.19 -17.90
CA LYS A 79 22.53 14.55 -19.20
C LYS A 79 23.97 14.76 -19.69
N SER A 80 24.55 15.94 -19.48
CA SER A 80 25.92 16.28 -19.90
C SER A 80 27.01 15.66 -19.03
N THR A 81 26.72 15.33 -17.77
CA THR A 81 27.71 14.86 -16.79
C THR A 81 27.51 13.40 -16.37
N ALA A 82 26.37 12.80 -16.69
CA ALA A 82 26.03 11.43 -16.35
C ALA A 82 26.93 10.43 -17.08
N ARG A 83 27.69 9.64 -16.31
CA ARG A 83 28.52 8.54 -16.79
C ARG A 83 27.93 7.18 -16.45
N THR A 84 28.18 6.20 -17.30
CA THR A 84 27.90 4.79 -17.02
C THR A 84 28.75 4.32 -15.82
N PRO A 85 28.15 3.65 -14.82
CA PRO A 85 28.89 3.05 -13.72
C PRO A 85 29.90 2.00 -14.22
N LEU A 86 31.12 2.05 -13.69
CA LEU A 86 32.17 1.08 -13.95
C LEU A 86 32.07 -0.09 -12.97
N LYS A 87 32.65 -1.23 -13.33
CA LYS A 87 32.73 -2.41 -12.44
C LYS A 87 33.41 -2.09 -11.11
N LEU A 88 34.42 -1.20 -11.13
CA LEU A 88 35.09 -0.74 -9.91
C LEU A 88 34.14 0.03 -9.00
N ASP A 89 33.24 0.86 -9.52
CA ASP A 89 32.25 1.58 -8.70
C ASP A 89 31.38 0.59 -7.90
N ILE A 90 30.95 -0.51 -8.54
CA ILE A 90 30.17 -1.57 -7.87
C ILE A 90 30.99 -2.29 -6.80
N MET A 91 32.27 -2.57 -7.08
CA MET A 91 33.16 -3.21 -6.10
C MET A 91 33.40 -2.30 -4.89
N ASP A 92 33.54 -1.00 -5.11
CA ASP A 92 33.68 0.01 -4.06
C ASP A 92 32.41 0.11 -3.23
N ASP A 93 31.22 0.10 -3.85
CA ASP A 93 29.94 0.10 -3.15
C ASP A 93 29.79 -1.15 -2.24
N ILE A 94 30.17 -2.33 -2.74
CA ILE A 94 30.18 -3.57 -1.96
C ILE A 94 31.17 -3.50 -0.80
N PHE A 95 32.40 -3.02 -1.05
CA PHE A 95 33.44 -2.90 -0.04
C PHE A 95 33.03 -1.92 1.07
N ASN A 96 32.54 -0.73 0.70
CA ASN A 96 32.09 0.30 1.62
C ASN A 96 30.94 -0.19 2.50
N TYR A 97 30.00 -0.94 1.93
CA TYR A 97 28.92 -1.52 2.71
C TYR A 97 29.40 -2.63 3.63
N ALA A 98 30.26 -3.54 3.15
CA ALA A 98 30.75 -4.66 3.93
C ALA A 98 31.64 -4.24 5.10
N MET A 99 32.55 -3.28 4.87
CA MET A 99 33.55 -2.86 5.86
C MET A 99 33.09 -1.70 6.73
N HIS A 100 32.27 -0.80 6.19
CA HIS A 100 31.93 0.46 6.86
C HIS A 100 30.43 0.67 7.05
N ARG A 101 29.56 -0.19 6.48
CA ARG A 101 28.10 0.00 6.47
C ARG A 101 27.69 1.35 5.84
N THR A 102 28.47 1.82 4.87
CA THR A 102 28.21 3.06 4.13
C THR A 102 28.05 2.78 2.64
N GLY A 103 27.71 3.81 1.85
CA GLY A 103 27.51 3.70 0.41
C GLY A 103 26.07 3.36 0.01
N VAL A 104 25.84 3.23 -1.29
CA VAL A 104 24.47 3.12 -1.87
C VAL A 104 23.74 1.84 -1.44
N LEU A 105 24.47 0.76 -1.12
CA LEU A 105 23.89 -0.50 -0.64
C LEU A 105 23.37 -0.42 0.81
N GLY A 106 23.78 0.60 1.57
CA GLY A 106 23.21 0.91 2.88
C GLY A 106 21.98 1.81 2.82
N ALA A 107 21.66 2.34 1.63
CA ALA A 107 20.46 3.15 1.42
C ALA A 107 19.25 2.27 1.10
N THR A 108 18.05 2.80 1.29
CA THR A 108 16.81 2.13 0.90
C THR A 108 16.60 2.12 -0.62
N GLY A 109 17.37 2.93 -1.37
CA GLY A 109 17.17 3.17 -2.81
C GLY A 109 15.81 3.82 -3.13
N ALA A 110 15.10 4.25 -2.09
CA ALA A 110 13.73 4.68 -2.16
C ALA A 110 13.41 5.72 -1.08
N GLY A 111 12.94 6.90 -1.51
CA GLY A 111 12.66 8.02 -0.61
C GLY A 111 13.92 8.79 -0.20
N ASP A 112 14.90 8.93 -1.10
CA ASP A 112 16.12 9.71 -0.84
C ASP A 112 15.80 11.17 -0.45
N MET A 113 14.66 11.66 -0.97
CA MET A 113 14.03 12.90 -0.52
C MET A 113 12.54 12.68 -0.38
N VAL A 114 12.01 13.08 0.78
CA VAL A 114 10.60 12.98 1.14
C VAL A 114 10.07 14.36 1.49
N ALA A 115 8.92 14.73 0.95
CA ALA A 115 8.20 15.93 1.33
C ALA A 115 6.71 15.64 1.55
N MET A 116 6.12 16.28 2.55
CA MET A 116 4.69 16.26 2.79
C MET A 116 4.18 17.67 2.62
N ILE A 117 3.15 17.86 1.79
CA ILE A 117 2.62 19.18 1.46
C ILE A 117 1.10 19.20 1.63
N ASN A 118 0.60 20.42 1.84
CA ASN A 118 -0.81 20.74 1.76
C ASN A 118 -1.06 21.44 0.42
N THR A 119 -1.88 20.86 -0.44
CA THR A 119 -2.33 21.51 -1.69
C THR A 119 -3.59 22.33 -1.52
N THR A 120 -4.20 22.24 -0.33
CA THR A 120 -5.41 22.93 0.09
C THR A 120 -5.27 23.41 1.54
N ASN A 121 -6.24 24.14 2.06
CA ASN A 121 -6.26 24.50 3.49
C ASN A 121 -6.72 23.30 4.34
N SER A 122 -5.87 22.29 4.47
CA SER A 122 -6.09 21.07 5.25
C SER A 122 -5.30 21.10 6.56
N GLU A 123 -5.81 20.45 7.60
CA GLU A 123 -5.10 20.26 8.87
C GLU A 123 -3.89 19.31 8.71
N TYR A 124 -4.05 18.27 7.90
CA TYR A 124 -3.00 17.28 7.62
C TYR A 124 -2.56 17.35 6.15
N PRO A 125 -1.31 16.97 5.83
CA PRO A 125 -0.84 16.81 4.46
C PRO A 125 -1.75 15.94 3.62
N ASP A 126 -2.06 16.43 2.42
CA ASP A 126 -2.88 15.74 1.43
C ASP A 126 -2.03 15.05 0.35
N ILE A 127 -0.76 15.46 0.21
CA ILE A 127 0.21 14.89 -0.71
C ILE A 127 1.51 14.51 0.00
N LEU A 128 2.03 13.33 -0.33
CA LEU A 128 3.37 12.86 -0.01
C LEU A 128 4.17 12.69 -1.31
N LEU A 129 5.35 13.30 -1.36
CA LEU A 129 6.27 13.22 -2.50
C LEU A 129 7.42 12.27 -2.11
N LEU A 130 7.54 11.15 -2.82
CA LEU A 130 8.65 10.21 -2.66
C LEU A 130 9.55 10.28 -3.89
N HIS A 131 10.77 10.80 -3.69
CA HIS A 131 11.76 10.94 -4.75
C HIS A 131 12.69 9.74 -4.79
N HIS A 132 13.06 9.36 -6.01
CA HIS A 132 14.03 8.32 -6.33
C HIS A 132 14.92 8.84 -7.44
N VAL A 133 16.21 8.52 -7.41
CA VAL A 133 17.12 8.84 -8.51
C VAL A 133 17.86 7.58 -8.93
N PHE A 134 17.71 7.22 -10.20
CA PHE A 134 18.48 6.18 -10.86
C PHE A 134 19.61 6.82 -11.65
N ARG A 135 20.84 6.33 -11.43
CA ARG A 135 21.99 6.71 -12.25
C ARG A 135 21.76 6.27 -13.70
N ARG A 136 22.53 6.83 -14.61
CA ARG A 136 22.54 6.43 -16.01
C ARG A 136 22.96 4.96 -16.10
N ASP A 137 22.32 4.20 -16.98
CA ASP A 137 22.56 2.76 -17.15
C ASP A 137 22.45 1.95 -15.84
N ALA A 138 21.57 2.38 -14.92
CA ALA A 138 21.41 1.69 -13.65
C ALA A 138 20.65 0.37 -13.85
N ILE A 139 21.20 -0.73 -13.34
CA ILE A 139 20.64 -2.08 -13.54
C ILE A 139 19.31 -2.25 -12.77
N ASP A 140 19.19 -1.57 -11.63
CA ASP A 140 18.05 -1.66 -10.71
C ASP A 140 16.80 -0.89 -11.18
N ILE A 141 16.91 0.04 -12.13
CA ILE A 141 15.72 0.71 -12.70
C ILE A 141 14.79 -0.29 -13.39
N GLN A 142 15.33 -1.32 -14.04
CA GLN A 142 14.55 -2.38 -14.66
C GLN A 142 13.75 -3.17 -13.62
N PHE A 143 14.34 -3.42 -12.45
CA PHE A 143 13.65 -4.08 -11.35
C PHE A 143 12.54 -3.20 -10.80
N TYR A 144 12.81 -1.90 -10.60
CA TYR A 144 11.80 -0.92 -10.20
C TYR A 144 10.59 -0.93 -11.15
N LEU A 145 10.85 -0.85 -12.46
CA LEU A 145 9.77 -0.82 -13.46
C LEU A 145 8.92 -2.10 -13.46
N THR A 146 9.55 -3.27 -13.28
CA THR A 146 8.85 -4.55 -13.19
C THR A 146 8.01 -4.64 -11.92
N VAL A 147 8.56 -4.28 -10.76
CA VAL A 147 7.84 -4.33 -9.48
C VAL A 147 6.63 -3.42 -9.52
N MET A 148 6.79 -2.19 -10.00
CA MET A 148 5.70 -1.21 -10.12
C MET A 148 4.69 -1.55 -11.23
N GLY A 149 4.97 -2.55 -12.07
CA GLY A 149 4.04 -3.07 -13.06
C GLY A 149 3.85 -2.20 -14.30
N TYR A 150 4.86 -1.43 -14.71
CA TYR A 150 4.78 -0.65 -15.95
C TYR A 150 4.69 -1.57 -17.17
N ASN A 151 3.89 -1.16 -18.16
CA ASN A 151 3.83 -1.87 -19.43
C ASN A 151 5.14 -1.72 -20.23
N GLU A 152 5.35 -2.60 -21.21
CA GLU A 152 6.58 -2.65 -21.99
C GLU A 152 6.89 -1.36 -22.75
N MET A 153 5.87 -0.68 -23.27
CA MET A 153 6.03 0.57 -24.04
C MET A 153 6.60 1.67 -23.15
N ILE A 154 5.96 1.92 -22.00
CA ILE A 154 6.37 2.95 -21.04
C ILE A 154 7.73 2.59 -20.44
N GLY A 155 7.92 1.32 -20.05
CA GLY A 155 9.18 0.85 -19.52
C GLY A 155 10.34 1.05 -20.50
N ARG A 156 10.14 0.75 -21.80
CA ARG A 156 11.17 0.94 -22.83
C ARG A 156 11.55 2.41 -22.99
N VAL A 157 10.59 3.35 -23.00
CA VAL A 157 10.89 4.79 -23.07
C VAL A 157 11.73 5.26 -21.88
N ILE A 158 11.41 4.80 -20.67
CA ILE A 158 12.17 5.15 -19.46
C ILE A 158 13.59 4.58 -19.52
N LEU A 159 13.73 3.32 -19.92
CA LEU A 159 15.03 2.64 -20.04
C LEU A 159 15.91 3.27 -21.12
N ASP A 160 15.36 3.57 -22.29
CA ASP A 160 16.09 4.21 -23.38
C ASP A 160 16.54 5.62 -22.95
N SER A 161 15.69 6.35 -22.21
CA SER A 161 16.06 7.65 -21.65
C SER A 161 17.15 7.55 -20.57
N ASN A 162 17.17 6.46 -19.78
CA ASN A 162 18.19 6.21 -18.76
C ASN A 162 19.57 5.87 -19.35
N ARG A 163 19.67 5.51 -20.63
CA ARG A 163 20.96 5.34 -21.32
C ARG A 163 21.68 6.65 -21.61
N ASP A 164 20.93 7.75 -21.60
CA ASP A 164 21.44 9.08 -21.94
C ASP A 164 21.62 9.97 -20.70
N ALA A 165 20.87 9.73 -19.62
CA ALA A 165 20.82 10.59 -18.45
C ALA A 165 20.50 9.82 -17.15
N HIS A 166 20.68 10.45 -16.01
CA HIS A 166 20.05 9.98 -14.77
C HIS A 166 18.53 10.14 -14.89
N ILE A 167 17.77 9.26 -14.23
CA ILE A 167 16.30 9.35 -14.16
C ILE A 167 15.91 9.66 -12.72
N GLY A 168 15.30 10.81 -12.52
CA GLY A 168 14.52 11.10 -11.32
C GLY A 168 13.09 10.60 -11.47
N ILE A 169 12.55 10.02 -10.40
CA ILE A 169 11.15 9.63 -10.28
C ILE A 169 10.57 10.27 -9.04
N VAL A 170 9.45 10.97 -9.16
CA VAL A 170 8.68 11.44 -8.01
C VAL A 170 7.33 10.76 -8.01
N ASN A 171 7.07 9.95 -6.99
CA ASN A 171 5.75 9.42 -6.74
C ASN A 171 4.96 10.48 -5.96
N VAL A 172 3.93 11.05 -6.59
CA VAL A 172 2.98 11.97 -5.96
C VAL A 172 1.85 11.13 -5.34
N LEU A 173 1.91 10.91 -4.04
CA LEU A 173 0.98 10.04 -3.29
C LEU A 173 -0.17 10.86 -2.71
N LEU A 174 -1.39 10.41 -2.94
CA LEU A 174 -2.59 10.90 -2.26
C LEU A 174 -2.67 10.30 -0.85
N LEU A 175 -2.62 11.14 0.19
CA LEU A 175 -2.59 10.70 1.59
C LEU A 175 -3.97 10.52 2.24
N ASN A 176 -5.00 11.17 1.70
CA ASN A 176 -6.36 11.17 2.27
C ASN A 176 -7.40 10.81 1.18
N PRO A 177 -7.34 9.59 0.61
CA PRO A 177 -8.25 9.18 -0.45
C PRO A 177 -9.70 9.15 0.03
N LYS A 178 -10.62 9.65 -0.80
CA LYS A 178 -12.07 9.52 -0.61
C LYS A 178 -12.63 8.29 -1.33
N SER A 179 -11.94 7.80 -2.35
CA SER A 179 -12.30 6.56 -3.04
C SER A 179 -12.12 5.35 -2.12
N GLU A 180 -13.14 4.49 -2.08
CA GLU A 180 -13.12 3.24 -1.34
C GLU A 180 -13.27 2.04 -2.28
N GLY A 181 -12.38 1.08 -2.09
CA GLY A 181 -12.38 -0.20 -2.77
C GLY A 181 -13.12 -1.31 -2.00
N LYS A 182 -12.99 -2.53 -2.51
CA LYS A 182 -13.45 -3.75 -1.86
C LYS A 182 -12.68 -5.00 -2.29
N ILE A 183 -12.59 -5.96 -1.38
CA ILE A 183 -12.14 -7.33 -1.60
C ILE A 183 -13.35 -8.25 -1.63
N LYS A 184 -13.39 -9.19 -2.58
CA LYS A 184 -14.39 -10.25 -2.66
C LYS A 184 -13.74 -11.61 -2.85
N LEU A 185 -14.38 -12.64 -2.35
CA LEU A 185 -14.05 -14.01 -2.72
C LEU A 185 -14.33 -14.25 -4.20
N ARG A 186 -13.47 -15.07 -4.82
CA ARG A 186 -13.66 -15.58 -6.17
C ARG A 186 -14.51 -16.84 -6.15
N SER A 187 -14.19 -17.76 -5.25
CA SER A 187 -14.87 -19.03 -5.00
C SER A 187 -14.78 -19.36 -3.50
N ALA A 188 -15.22 -20.56 -3.12
CA ALA A 188 -15.00 -21.13 -1.78
C ALA A 188 -13.64 -21.85 -1.64
N ASP A 189 -12.83 -21.95 -2.70
CA ASP A 189 -11.49 -22.53 -2.65
C ASP A 189 -10.53 -21.53 -1.98
N PRO A 190 -9.84 -21.90 -0.89
CA PRO A 190 -8.87 -21.03 -0.23
C PRO A 190 -7.66 -20.66 -1.12
N ASN A 191 -7.33 -21.45 -2.15
CA ASN A 191 -6.21 -21.21 -3.07
C ASN A 191 -6.56 -20.18 -4.15
N ASP A 192 -7.85 -19.92 -4.37
CA ASP A 192 -8.28 -18.94 -5.35
C ASP A 192 -7.99 -17.52 -4.87
N LYS A 193 -7.18 -16.79 -5.65
CA LYS A 193 -6.86 -15.39 -5.37
C LYS A 193 -8.16 -14.54 -5.34
N PRO A 194 -8.37 -13.71 -4.32
CA PRO A 194 -9.58 -12.91 -4.20
C PRO A 194 -9.67 -11.89 -5.34
N LYS A 195 -10.89 -11.40 -5.59
CA LYS A 195 -11.13 -10.28 -6.50
C LYS A 195 -10.90 -8.98 -5.75
N ILE A 196 -9.95 -8.19 -6.24
CA ILE A 196 -9.57 -6.90 -5.68
C ILE A 196 -10.14 -5.80 -6.57
N TYR A 197 -10.91 -4.89 -5.98
CA TYR A 197 -11.47 -3.72 -6.65
C TYR A 197 -11.00 -2.48 -5.92
N PRO A 198 -9.85 -1.89 -6.28
CA PRO A 198 -9.31 -0.74 -5.56
C PRO A 198 -10.16 0.52 -5.75
N ASN A 199 -10.79 0.68 -6.92
CA ASN A 199 -11.57 1.86 -7.30
C ASN A 199 -10.80 3.18 -7.17
N TYR A 200 -9.49 3.16 -7.46
CA TYR A 200 -8.66 4.36 -7.43
C TYR A 200 -9.27 5.47 -8.30
N LEU A 201 -9.22 6.70 -7.79
CA LEU A 201 -9.70 7.91 -8.46
C LEU A 201 -11.19 7.93 -8.81
N ASN A 202 -12.00 7.06 -8.21
CA ASN A 202 -13.45 7.04 -8.45
C ASN A 202 -14.15 8.28 -7.89
N HIS A 203 -13.58 8.93 -6.86
CA HIS A 203 -14.03 10.22 -6.35
C HIS A 203 -13.24 11.36 -7.00
N THR A 204 -13.94 12.39 -7.51
CA THR A 204 -13.33 13.50 -8.25
C THR A 204 -12.27 14.26 -7.43
N ASP A 205 -12.52 14.50 -6.15
CA ASP A 205 -11.54 15.19 -5.28
C ASP A 205 -10.17 14.49 -5.22
N ASP A 206 -10.11 13.16 -5.39
CA ASP A 206 -8.86 12.41 -5.35
C ASP A 206 -7.96 12.80 -6.52
N ILE A 207 -8.53 12.83 -7.74
CA ILE A 207 -7.79 13.19 -8.94
C ILE A 207 -7.44 14.69 -8.95
N GLU A 208 -8.33 15.55 -8.44
CA GLU A 208 -8.04 16.98 -8.33
C GLU A 208 -6.88 17.26 -7.36
N THR A 209 -6.82 16.53 -6.24
CA THR A 209 -5.73 16.64 -5.26
C THR A 209 -4.41 16.18 -5.85
N LEU A 210 -4.40 15.06 -6.57
CA LEU A 210 -3.21 14.59 -7.29
C LEU A 210 -2.73 15.60 -8.34
N VAL A 211 -3.64 16.20 -9.12
CA VAL A 211 -3.27 17.21 -10.13
C VAL A 211 -2.62 18.43 -9.47
N ARG A 212 -3.12 18.90 -8.33
CA ARG A 212 -2.45 19.99 -7.59
C ARG A 212 -1.05 19.59 -7.12
N GLY A 213 -0.87 18.36 -6.60
CA GLY A 213 0.43 17.83 -6.21
C GLY A 213 1.40 17.68 -7.40
N ILE A 214 0.90 17.25 -8.55
CA ILE A 214 1.67 17.15 -9.80
C ILE A 214 2.15 18.52 -10.24
N LYS A 215 1.27 19.52 -10.27
CA LYS A 215 1.63 20.90 -10.67
C LYS A 215 2.69 21.49 -9.75
N TYR A 216 2.54 21.29 -8.44
CA TYR A 216 3.57 21.68 -7.47
C TYR A 216 4.92 21.02 -7.80
N GLN A 217 4.95 19.72 -8.09
CA GLN A 217 6.17 19.02 -8.44
C GLN A 217 6.79 19.49 -9.76
N VAL A 218 5.95 19.79 -10.76
CA VAL A 218 6.39 20.35 -12.05
C VAL A 218 7.04 21.72 -11.85
N ASP A 219 6.42 22.59 -11.04
CA ASP A 219 6.99 23.89 -10.68
C ASP A 219 8.31 23.75 -9.90
N TYR A 220 8.39 22.76 -9.00
CA TYR A 220 9.60 22.46 -8.24
C TYR A 220 10.77 22.02 -9.13
N VAL A 221 10.52 21.18 -10.13
CA VAL A 221 11.51 20.76 -11.13
C VAL A 221 11.96 21.93 -12.03
N ASN A 222 11.18 23.02 -12.12
CA ASN A 222 11.54 24.22 -12.89
C ASN A 222 12.37 25.25 -12.10
N THR A 223 12.74 24.96 -10.84
CA THR A 223 13.60 25.82 -10.03
C THR A 223 15.04 25.87 -10.54
N GLU A 224 15.79 26.89 -10.13
CA GLU A 224 17.17 27.11 -10.60
C GLU A 224 18.10 25.91 -10.33
N THR A 225 18.02 25.31 -9.14
CA THR A 225 18.83 24.14 -8.79
C THR A 225 18.58 22.96 -9.75
N PHE A 226 17.32 22.67 -10.08
CA PHE A 226 17.01 21.60 -11.02
C PHE A 226 17.45 21.96 -12.45
N LYS A 227 17.35 23.23 -12.86
CA LYS A 227 17.90 23.69 -14.15
C LYS A 227 19.41 23.51 -14.23
N THR A 228 20.16 23.80 -13.16
CA THR A 228 21.61 23.54 -13.13
C THR A 228 21.95 22.04 -13.22
N SER A 229 21.01 21.17 -12.83
CA SER A 229 21.10 19.72 -12.99
C SER A 229 20.48 19.23 -14.31
N GLU A 230 20.26 20.12 -15.28
CA GLU A 230 19.67 19.81 -16.59
C GLU A 230 18.32 19.06 -16.49
N ALA A 231 17.53 19.38 -15.47
CA ALA A 231 16.30 18.66 -15.21
C ALA A 231 15.26 18.91 -16.31
N VAL A 232 14.74 17.83 -16.89
CA VAL A 232 13.70 17.91 -17.94
C VAL A 232 12.63 16.86 -17.67
N LEU A 233 11.37 17.30 -17.60
CA LEU A 233 10.24 16.39 -17.46
C LEU A 233 10.15 15.44 -18.67
N LEU A 234 10.13 14.14 -18.40
CA LEU A 234 10.03 13.12 -19.43
C LEU A 234 8.57 12.97 -19.87
N ARG A 235 8.27 13.35 -21.12
CA ARG A 235 6.94 13.17 -21.71
C ARG A 235 6.76 11.72 -22.15
N LEU A 236 5.86 11.00 -21.48
CA LEU A 236 5.50 9.64 -21.84
C LEU A 236 4.52 9.60 -23.03
N PRO A 237 4.59 8.59 -23.91
CA PRO A 237 3.74 8.47 -25.10
C PRO A 237 2.35 7.90 -24.78
N LEU A 238 1.57 8.61 -23.95
CA LEU A 238 0.19 8.22 -23.64
C LEU A 238 -0.73 8.60 -24.80
N LEU A 239 -1.06 7.62 -25.66
CA LEU A 239 -1.80 7.84 -26.92
C LEU A 239 -3.15 8.54 -26.70
N ASP A 240 -3.87 8.19 -25.64
CA ASP A 240 -5.20 8.76 -25.36
C ASP A 240 -5.12 10.18 -24.76
N CYS A 241 -3.93 10.61 -24.32
CA CYS A 241 -3.68 11.96 -23.80
C CYS A 241 -2.98 12.88 -24.82
N LYS A 242 -2.73 12.41 -26.05
CA LYS A 242 -1.84 13.09 -27.01
C LYS A 242 -2.39 14.42 -27.54
N ASP A 243 -3.72 14.52 -27.67
CA ASP A 243 -4.42 15.67 -28.26
C ASP A 243 -4.76 16.73 -27.21
N LEU A 244 -4.44 16.48 -25.93
CA LEU A 244 -4.57 17.43 -24.84
C LEU A 244 -3.34 18.36 -24.81
N GLU A 245 -3.56 19.63 -24.45
CA GLU A 245 -2.48 20.58 -24.25
C GLU A 245 -1.53 20.06 -23.16
N TYR A 246 -0.24 19.93 -23.49
CA TYR A 246 0.73 19.34 -22.58
C TYR A 246 0.85 20.15 -21.29
N GLN A 247 0.79 19.46 -20.15
CA GLN A 247 0.78 20.03 -18.79
C GLN A 247 -0.48 20.84 -18.41
N SER A 248 -1.54 20.82 -19.22
CA SER A 248 -2.88 21.27 -18.79
C SER A 248 -3.44 20.39 -17.66
N ASP A 249 -4.46 20.90 -16.96
CA ASP A 249 -5.18 20.12 -15.94
C ASP A 249 -5.82 18.87 -16.55
N GLU A 250 -6.36 18.97 -17.76
CA GLU A 250 -6.93 17.86 -18.52
C GLU A 250 -5.87 16.81 -18.86
N TYR A 251 -4.69 17.25 -19.30
CA TYR A 251 -3.56 16.35 -19.55
C TYR A 251 -3.16 15.60 -18.28
N TRP A 252 -3.05 16.29 -17.13
CA TRP A 252 -2.67 15.64 -15.88
C TRP A 252 -3.72 14.68 -15.34
N LYS A 253 -5.02 14.98 -15.51
CA LYS A 253 -6.11 14.04 -15.20
C LYS A 253 -6.02 12.79 -16.08
N CYS A 254 -5.77 12.96 -17.38
CA CYS A 254 -5.55 11.84 -18.29
C CYS A 254 -4.32 11.03 -17.87
N TYR A 255 -3.17 11.69 -17.68
CA TYR A 255 -1.92 11.07 -17.24
C TYR A 255 -2.11 10.25 -15.96
N ALA A 256 -2.72 10.83 -14.92
CA ALA A 256 -2.98 10.14 -13.66
C ALA A 256 -3.82 8.87 -13.86
N SER A 257 -4.81 8.90 -14.74
CA SER A 257 -5.67 7.73 -15.00
C SER A 257 -4.92 6.53 -15.59
N TYR A 258 -3.84 6.75 -16.35
CA TYR A 258 -2.99 5.70 -16.93
C TYR A 258 -1.81 5.31 -16.03
N MET A 259 -1.29 6.28 -15.29
CA MET A 259 -0.02 6.13 -14.57
C MET A 259 -0.21 5.86 -13.08
N SER A 260 -1.44 5.97 -12.56
CA SER A 260 -1.72 5.67 -11.15
C SER A 260 -1.36 4.24 -10.77
N THR A 261 -0.70 4.12 -9.61
CA THR A 261 -0.28 2.83 -9.06
C THR A 261 -0.44 2.82 -7.54
N SER A 262 -0.42 1.62 -6.96
CA SER A 262 -0.39 1.43 -5.51
C SER A 262 1.04 1.60 -5.01
N MET A 263 1.20 2.22 -3.84
CA MET A 263 2.46 2.18 -3.08
C MET A 263 2.46 1.07 -2.03
N TYR A 264 1.67 0.01 -2.27
CA TYR A 264 1.55 -1.18 -1.42
C TYR A 264 1.14 -0.86 0.03
N ASN A 265 0.25 0.12 0.20
CA ASN A 265 -0.30 0.50 1.50
C ASN A 265 -1.81 0.16 1.63
N PRO A 266 -2.31 -1.04 1.22
CA PRO A 266 -3.72 -1.35 1.36
C PRO A 266 -4.08 -1.48 2.84
N THR A 267 -5.21 -0.91 3.25
CA THR A 267 -5.73 -0.94 4.63
C THR A 267 -7.25 -1.16 4.68
N SER A 268 -7.78 -1.23 5.90
CA SER A 268 -9.17 -0.90 6.24
C SER A 268 -10.27 -1.91 5.86
N THR A 269 -9.92 -3.08 5.33
CA THR A 269 -10.88 -4.13 4.89
C THR A 269 -11.60 -4.91 6.00
N ALA A 270 -11.13 -4.78 7.24
CA ALA A 270 -11.78 -5.28 8.46
C ALA A 270 -11.91 -4.14 9.49
N LYS A 271 -12.29 -2.95 8.99
CA LYS A 271 -12.45 -1.68 9.70
C LYS A 271 -12.84 -1.82 11.17
N MET A 272 -12.09 -1.19 12.07
CA MET A 272 -12.43 -1.00 13.48
C MET A 272 -13.47 0.11 13.65
N GLY A 273 -14.39 -0.07 14.60
CA GLY A 273 -15.32 0.99 14.98
C GLY A 273 -16.10 0.68 16.26
N PRO A 274 -16.79 1.68 16.84
CA PRO A 274 -17.59 1.48 18.04
C PRO A 274 -18.69 0.43 17.81
N LYS A 275 -19.27 -0.10 18.89
CA LYS A 275 -20.33 -1.13 18.80
C LYS A 275 -21.52 -0.69 17.92
N SER A 276 -21.85 0.60 17.94
CA SER A 276 -22.93 1.20 17.14
C SER A 276 -22.62 1.31 15.65
N ASP A 277 -21.34 1.30 15.25
CA ASP A 277 -20.95 1.39 13.84
C ASP A 277 -21.23 0.06 13.13
N LYS A 278 -22.25 0.05 12.26
CA LYS A 278 -22.62 -1.12 11.45
C LYS A 278 -21.67 -1.35 10.27
N SER A 279 -20.83 -0.38 9.94
CA SER A 279 -19.83 -0.47 8.87
C SER A 279 -18.51 -1.12 9.32
N SER A 280 -18.33 -1.37 10.62
CA SER A 280 -17.10 -1.96 11.16
C SER A 280 -17.21 -3.47 11.41
N VAL A 281 -16.08 -4.15 11.30
CA VAL A 281 -15.92 -5.60 11.46
C VAL A 281 -15.41 -5.94 12.86
N VAL A 282 -14.49 -5.13 13.40
CA VAL A 282 -13.95 -5.30 14.74
C VAL A 282 -14.35 -4.16 15.67
N ASP A 283 -14.37 -4.46 16.97
CA ASP A 283 -14.61 -3.48 18.03
C ASP A 283 -13.31 -2.71 18.40
N PRO A 284 -13.37 -1.71 19.31
CA PRO A 284 -12.18 -0.96 19.74
C PRO A 284 -11.09 -1.77 20.45
N ARG A 285 -11.36 -3.04 20.80
CA ARG A 285 -10.36 -4.00 21.30
C ARG A 285 -9.91 -4.96 20.21
N LEU A 286 -10.20 -4.64 18.94
CA LEU A 286 -9.85 -5.42 17.75
C LEU A 286 -10.54 -6.78 17.66
N LYS A 287 -11.55 -7.05 18.51
CA LYS A 287 -12.28 -8.32 18.51
C LYS A 287 -13.32 -8.34 17.40
N VAL A 288 -13.45 -9.45 16.68
CA VAL A 288 -14.44 -9.60 15.61
C VAL A 288 -15.86 -9.57 16.20
N LYS A 289 -16.70 -8.68 15.69
CA LYS A 289 -18.02 -8.42 16.27
C LYS A 289 -18.93 -9.64 16.22
N GLY A 290 -19.35 -10.12 17.39
CA GLY A 290 -20.27 -11.25 17.53
C GLY A 290 -19.61 -12.63 17.41
N ILE A 291 -18.27 -12.68 17.39
CA ILE A 291 -17.48 -13.91 17.40
C ILE A 291 -16.59 -13.91 18.64
N LYS A 292 -16.77 -14.90 19.53
CA LYS A 292 -15.92 -15.05 20.73
C LYS A 292 -14.60 -15.71 20.34
N GLY A 293 -13.49 -15.24 20.94
CA GLY A 293 -12.16 -15.82 20.75
C GLY A 293 -11.52 -15.54 19.39
N LEU A 294 -11.91 -14.47 18.69
CA LEU A 294 -11.33 -14.06 17.43
C LEU A 294 -11.00 -12.57 17.42
N ARG A 295 -9.76 -12.25 17.04
CA ARG A 295 -9.24 -10.88 16.93
C ARG A 295 -8.53 -10.69 15.61
N VAL A 296 -8.57 -9.48 15.06
CA VAL A 296 -7.79 -9.10 13.87
C VAL A 296 -6.75 -8.09 14.29
N ILE A 297 -5.48 -8.31 13.96
CA ILE A 297 -4.39 -7.39 14.31
C ILE A 297 -3.48 -7.24 13.10
N ASP A 298 -3.85 -6.34 12.20
CA ASP A 298 -3.07 -5.94 11.03
C ASP A 298 -3.64 -4.63 10.44
N ALA A 299 -3.14 -4.20 9.28
CA ALA A 299 -3.59 -2.99 8.59
C ALA A 299 -5.08 -2.96 8.21
N SER A 300 -5.76 -4.12 8.15
CA SER A 300 -7.16 -4.20 7.77
C SER A 300 -8.09 -3.54 8.80
N VAL A 301 -7.66 -3.40 10.06
CA VAL A 301 -8.49 -2.82 11.13
C VAL A 301 -8.52 -1.30 11.11
N MET A 302 -7.66 -0.65 10.34
CA MET A 302 -7.63 0.80 10.26
C MET A 302 -9.03 1.34 9.85
N PRO A 303 -9.59 2.33 10.57
CA PRO A 303 -10.86 2.92 10.16
C PRO A 303 -10.75 3.70 8.85
N LYS A 304 -9.61 4.36 8.68
CA LYS A 304 -9.13 5.07 7.49
C LYS A 304 -7.62 4.89 7.41
N VAL A 305 -7.06 4.97 6.21
CA VAL A 305 -5.61 5.00 6.03
C VAL A 305 -5.02 6.24 6.74
N VAL A 306 -3.84 6.08 7.33
CA VAL A 306 -3.10 7.19 7.95
C VAL A 306 -2.31 7.95 6.89
N SER A 307 -2.09 9.25 7.08
CA SER A 307 -1.40 10.13 6.12
C SER A 307 0.13 9.93 6.10
N ALA A 308 0.61 8.69 5.96
CA ALA A 308 2.03 8.30 5.85
C ALA A 308 2.17 6.85 5.36
N ASN A 309 3.39 6.42 4.99
CA ASN A 309 3.66 4.99 4.81
C ASN A 309 3.26 4.19 6.07
N ILE A 310 2.56 3.07 5.89
CA ILE A 310 1.75 2.49 6.97
C ILE A 310 2.52 1.55 7.91
N ASN A 311 3.80 1.26 7.64
CA ASN A 311 4.56 0.25 8.40
C ASN A 311 4.58 0.58 9.91
N ALA A 312 4.93 1.81 10.28
CA ALA A 312 4.94 2.24 11.68
C ALA A 312 3.56 2.14 12.34
N ALA A 313 2.49 2.46 11.60
CA ALA A 313 1.13 2.34 12.10
C ALA A 313 0.71 0.88 12.33
N VAL A 314 1.13 -0.03 11.44
CA VAL A 314 0.88 -1.47 11.60
C VAL A 314 1.63 -2.03 12.82
N VAL A 315 2.88 -1.64 13.03
CA VAL A 315 3.65 -2.02 14.23
C VAL A 315 2.94 -1.51 15.49
N MET A 316 2.46 -0.26 15.50
CA MET A 316 1.69 0.28 16.63
C MET A 316 0.38 -0.47 16.89
N ILE A 317 -0.34 -0.87 15.84
CA ILE A 317 -1.53 -1.73 15.97
C ILE A 317 -1.15 -3.08 16.59
N ALA A 318 -0.03 -3.68 16.16
CA ALA A 318 0.46 -4.95 16.70
C ALA A 318 0.83 -4.85 18.18
N GLU A 319 1.61 -3.84 18.56
CA GLU A 319 1.98 -3.59 19.97
C GLU A 319 0.73 -3.38 20.84
N LYS A 320 -0.19 -2.53 20.39
CA LYS A 320 -1.42 -2.29 21.15
C LYS A 320 -2.32 -3.53 21.22
N GLY A 321 -2.38 -4.30 20.14
CA GLY A 321 -3.08 -5.58 20.08
C GLY A 321 -2.51 -6.59 21.06
N ALA A 322 -1.18 -6.69 21.16
CA ALA A 322 -0.50 -7.55 22.13
C ALA A 322 -0.82 -7.17 23.57
N ASP A 323 -0.88 -5.88 23.89
CA ASP A 323 -1.30 -5.41 25.21
C ASP A 323 -2.75 -5.78 25.52
N PHE A 324 -3.67 -5.61 24.56
CA PHE A 324 -5.07 -6.02 24.78
C PHE A 324 -5.21 -7.52 25.04
N ILE A 325 -4.41 -8.36 24.38
CA ILE A 325 -4.38 -9.81 24.63
C ILE A 325 -3.90 -10.08 26.07
N LYS A 326 -2.79 -9.46 26.48
CA LYS A 326 -2.23 -9.62 27.84
C LYS A 326 -3.24 -9.16 28.90
N GLU A 327 -3.87 -8.01 28.72
CA GLU A 327 -4.91 -7.49 29.63
C GLU A 327 -6.06 -8.49 29.76
N ASP A 328 -6.63 -8.94 28.63
CA ASP A 328 -7.82 -9.79 28.65
C ASP A 328 -7.55 -11.17 29.29
N TRP A 329 -6.36 -11.75 29.09
CA TRP A 329 -6.04 -13.09 29.60
C TRP A 329 -5.30 -13.12 30.93
N LYS A 330 -4.62 -12.04 31.34
CA LYS A 330 -4.11 -11.93 32.73
C LYS A 330 -5.26 -11.75 33.71
N THR A 331 -6.22 -10.89 33.38
CA THR A 331 -7.41 -10.68 34.24
C THR A 331 -8.21 -11.96 34.39
N ALA A 332 -8.44 -12.70 33.29
CA ALA A 332 -9.14 -13.98 33.32
C ALA A 332 -8.43 -15.08 34.15
N GLU A 333 -7.10 -15.00 34.29
CA GLU A 333 -6.33 -15.92 35.14
C GLU A 333 -6.38 -15.53 36.62
N ASN A 334 -6.52 -14.24 36.93
CA ASN A 334 -6.67 -13.75 38.30
C ASN A 334 -8.10 -14.00 38.83
N GLU A 335 -9.13 -13.74 38.02
CA GLU A 335 -10.54 -14.02 38.39
C GLU A 335 -10.74 -15.51 38.72
N LYS A 336 -10.09 -16.42 37.99
CA LYS A 336 -10.13 -17.87 38.29
C LYS A 336 -9.40 -18.28 39.57
N LYS A 337 -8.46 -17.46 40.06
CA LYS A 337 -7.76 -17.71 41.33
C LYS A 337 -8.56 -17.19 42.52
N ASP A 338 -9.33 -16.13 42.34
CA ASP A 338 -10.17 -15.55 43.40
C ASP A 338 -11.49 -16.32 43.61
N GLU A 339 -11.85 -17.23 42.69
CA GLU A 339 -12.99 -18.14 42.79
C GLU A 339 -12.65 -19.53 43.39
N LEU A 340 -11.39 -19.80 43.74
CA LEU A 340 -10.90 -21.08 44.32
C LEU A 340 -10.53 -20.92 45.81
#